data_AF-A0A1F7UVA9-F1
#
_entry.id   AF-A0A1F7UVA9-F1
#
_cell.length_a   1.000
_cell.length_b   1.000
_cell.length_c   1.000
_cell.angle_alpha   90.00
_cell.angle_beta   90.00
_cell.angle_gamma   90.00
#
_symmetry.space_group_name_H-M   'P 1'
#
loop_
_entity.id
_entity.type
_entity.pdbx_description
1 polymer ?
#
loop_
_entity_poly.entity_id
_entity_poly.type
_entity_poly.pdbx_seq_one_letter_code
_entity_poly.pdbx_strand_id
1 'polypeptide(L)'
;MRFSPLQKHILIVCLIAKGKVPRAPFHKFYEGKETHPKDLVDTVTKTLERLIDKGLLTGIGVRTPKKWYIKEVRLTPLGRRVSKKLQGEQQKLPYNYAP
;
A
#
# COMPACT_ATOMS: atom_id res chain seq x y z
N MET A 1 -0.60 12.11 -10.48
CA MET A 1 -0.29 11.88 -9.04
C MET A 1 1.06 11.20 -8.93
N ARG A 2 1.98 11.72 -8.11
CA ARG A 2 3.23 11.03 -7.80
C ARG A 2 3.03 10.14 -6.56
N PHE A 3 3.44 8.88 -6.65
CA PHE A 3 3.37 7.91 -5.56
C PHE A 3 4.77 7.53 -5.08
N SER A 4 4.95 7.40 -3.77
CA SER A 4 6.18 6.85 -3.20
C SER A 4 6.31 5.35 -3.54
N PRO A 5 7.52 4.76 -3.46
CA PRO A 5 7.72 3.33 -3.69
C PRO A 5 6.81 2.45 -2.83
N LEU A 6 6.66 2.79 -1.53
CA LEU A 6 5.76 2.06 -0.63
C LEU A 6 4.28 2.20 -1.05
N GLN A 7 3.85 3.39 -1.48
CA GLN A 7 2.48 3.59 -1.98
C GLN A 7 2.21 2.73 -3.21
N LYS A 8 3.16 2.68 -4.15
CA LYS A 8 3.05 1.82 -5.34
C LYS A 8 2.96 0.35 -4.93
N HIS A 9 3.84 -0.10 -4.04
CA HIS A 9 3.85 -1.48 -3.54
C HIS A 9 2.50 -1.87 -2.93
N ILE A 10 1.95 -1.06 -2.02
CA ILE A 10 0.64 -1.32 -1.39
C ILE A 10 -0.48 -1.40 -2.44
N LEU A 11 -0.51 -0.46 -3.39
CA LEU A 11 -1.53 -0.41 -4.44
C LEU A 11 -1.47 -1.63 -5.37
N ILE A 12 -0.27 -2.14 -5.67
CA ILE A 12 -0.06 -3.35 -6.47
C ILE A 12 -0.45 -4.60 -5.70
N VAL A 13 -0.03 -4.73 -4.44
CA VAL A 13 -0.41 -5.86 -3.58
C VAL A 13 -1.94 -5.96 -3.48
N CYS A 14 -2.63 -4.83 -3.27
CA CYS A 14 -4.09 -4.82 -3.23
C CYS A 14 -4.74 -5.14 -4.58
N LEU A 15 -4.09 -4.79 -5.70
CA LEU A 15 -4.58 -5.13 -7.03
C LEU A 15 -4.49 -6.64 -7.30
N ILE A 16 -3.37 -7.26 -6.91
CA ILE A 16 -3.12 -8.70 -7.07
C ILE A 16 -4.07 -9.52 -6.18
N ALA A 17 -4.25 -9.11 -4.93
CA ALA A 17 -5.11 -9.81 -3.97
C ALA A 17 -6.61 -9.73 -4.33
N LYS A 18 -7.03 -8.75 -5.16
CA LYS A 18 -8.41 -8.52 -5.64
C LYS A 18 -9.49 -8.31 -4.56
N GLY A 19 -9.15 -8.32 -3.27
CA GLY A 19 -10.07 -8.24 -2.14
C GLY A 19 -9.57 -7.36 -0.99
N LYS A 20 -9.98 -7.72 0.23
CA LYS A 20 -9.46 -7.10 1.47
C LYS A 20 -8.07 -7.66 1.75
N VAL A 21 -7.14 -6.78 2.12
CA VAL A 21 -5.75 -7.16 2.40
C VAL A 21 -5.41 -6.76 3.83
N PRO A 22 -4.94 -7.69 4.68
CA PRO A 22 -4.46 -7.38 6.01
C PRO A 22 -3.12 -6.61 5.93
N ARG A 23 -2.62 -6.14 7.06
CA ARG A 23 -1.38 -5.34 7.07
C ARG A 23 -0.10 -6.13 6.76
N ALA A 24 -0.07 -7.42 7.10
CA ALA A 24 1.15 -8.24 7.07
C ALA A 24 1.86 -8.26 5.70
N PRO A 25 1.15 -8.38 4.54
CA PRO A 25 1.79 -8.29 3.23
C PRO A 25 2.55 -6.99 2.97
N PHE A 26 2.18 -5.87 3.58
CA PHE A 26 2.85 -4.59 3.35
C PHE A 26 4.21 -4.50 4.03
N HIS A 27 4.45 -5.32 5.05
CA HIS A 27 5.74 -5.36 5.74
C HIS A 27 6.83 -5.99 4.87
N LYS A 28 6.45 -6.83 3.88
CA LYS A 28 7.38 -7.42 2.91
C LYS A 28 8.17 -6.38 2.11
N PHE A 29 7.67 -5.14 1.98
CA PHE A 29 8.41 -4.04 1.37
C PHE A 29 9.75 -3.72 2.06
N TYR A 30 9.86 -4.08 3.33
CA TYR A 30 11.02 -3.82 4.19
C TYR A 30 11.82 -5.07 4.53
N GLU A 31 11.48 -6.22 3.95
CA GLU A 31 12.27 -7.44 4.08
C GLU A 31 13.71 -7.18 3.59
N GLY A 32 14.70 -7.54 4.40
CA GLY A 32 16.12 -7.28 4.12
C GLY A 32 16.61 -5.85 4.38
N LYS A 33 15.81 -4.96 4.97
CA LYS A 33 16.24 -3.61 5.38
C LYS A 33 16.38 -3.54 6.89
N GLU A 34 17.48 -2.99 7.38
CA GLU A 34 17.62 -2.62 8.79
C GLU A 34 16.69 -1.43 9.08
N THR A 35 15.58 -1.70 9.75
CA THR A 35 14.63 -0.67 10.18
C THR A 35 13.97 -1.09 11.47
N HIS A 36 13.84 -0.15 12.41
CA HIS A 36 13.23 -0.46 13.69
C HIS A 36 11.74 -0.84 13.50
N PRO A 37 11.23 -1.92 14.13
CA PRO A 37 9.86 -2.40 13.89
C PRO A 37 8.77 -1.35 14.12
N LYS A 38 8.97 -0.45 15.10
CA LYS A 38 8.03 0.64 15.39
C LYS A 38 7.88 1.60 14.21
N ASP A 39 9.00 1.97 13.58
CA ASP A 39 9.01 2.93 12.48
C ASP A 39 8.35 2.36 11.22
N LEU A 40 8.49 1.04 11.02
CA LEU A 40 7.79 0.30 9.96
C LEU A 40 6.27 0.40 10.13
N VAL A 41 5.77 0.09 11.33
CA VAL A 41 4.33 0.12 11.63
C VAL A 41 3.77 1.53 11.45
N ASP A 42 4.47 2.54 11.96
CA ASP A 42 4.04 3.93 11.85
C ASP A 42 4.07 4.42 10.39
N THR A 43 5.11 4.05 9.64
CA THR A 43 5.24 4.44 8.22
C THR A 43 4.15 3.78 7.37
N VAL A 44 3.88 2.50 7.58
CA VAL A 44 2.79 1.79 6.89
C VAL A 44 1.44 2.42 7.27
N THR A 45 1.20 2.72 8.54
CA THR A 45 -0.05 3.37 8.99
C THR A 45 -0.29 4.68 8.28
N LYS A 46 0.67 5.61 8.35
CA LYS A 46 0.60 6.93 7.70
C LYS A 46 0.43 6.79 6.18
N THR A 47 1.00 5.76 5.59
CA THR A 47 0.86 5.52 4.14
C THR A 47 -0.54 5.04 3.77
N LEU A 48 -1.13 4.14 4.56
CA LEU A 48 -2.51 3.69 4.38
C LEU A 48 -3.49 4.85 4.56
N GLU A 49 -3.34 5.65 5.62
CA GLU A 49 -4.17 6.84 5.86
C GLU A 49 -4.14 7.78 4.65
N ARG A 50 -2.95 8.17 4.17
CA ARG A 50 -2.82 9.03 2.99
C ARG A 50 -3.44 8.44 1.71
N LEU A 51 -3.41 7.13 1.54
CA LEU A 51 -4.04 6.48 0.38
C LEU A 51 -5.57 6.43 0.51
N ILE A 52 -6.09 6.35 1.74
CA ILE A 52 -7.50 6.47 2.05
C ILE A 52 -7.98 7.91 1.83
N ASP A 53 -7.23 8.90 2.32
CA ASP A 53 -7.53 10.33 2.12
C ASP A 53 -7.57 10.71 0.64
N LYS A 54 -6.73 10.06 -0.19
CA LYS A 54 -6.74 10.19 -1.65
C LYS A 54 -7.90 9.45 -2.34
N GLY A 55 -8.76 8.77 -1.60
CA GLY A 55 -9.88 7.98 -2.13
C GLY A 55 -9.45 6.72 -2.90
N LEU A 56 -8.22 6.25 -2.74
CA LEU A 56 -7.69 5.09 -3.46
C LEU A 56 -7.93 3.77 -2.71
N LEU A 57 -8.02 3.84 -1.39
CA LEU A 57 -8.31 2.70 -0.53
C LEU A 57 -9.54 2.97 0.33
N THR A 58 -10.25 1.90 0.69
CA THR A 58 -11.17 1.87 1.83
C THR A 58 -10.48 1.13 2.97
N GLY A 59 -10.35 1.78 4.13
CA GLY A 59 -9.89 1.15 5.36
C GLY A 59 -11.01 0.41 6.08
N ILE A 60 -10.69 -0.75 6.66
CA ILE A 60 -11.57 -1.56 7.49
C ILE A 60 -10.83 -1.78 8.80
N GLY A 61 -11.49 -1.49 9.92
CA GLY A 61 -10.82 -1.52 11.20
C GLY A 61 -11.67 -1.03 12.35
N VAL A 62 -11.02 -0.75 13.48
CA VAL A 62 -11.67 -0.34 14.72
C VAL A 62 -11.40 1.13 14.95
N ARG A 63 -12.44 1.96 14.99
CA ARG A 63 -12.33 3.35 15.44
C ARG A 63 -12.46 3.36 16.96
N THR A 64 -11.41 3.80 17.63
CA THR A 64 -11.43 4.12 19.07
C THR A 64 -11.54 5.64 19.23
N PRO A 65 -11.86 6.15 20.44
CA PRO A 65 -11.85 7.59 20.69
C PRO A 65 -10.51 8.25 20.31
N LYS A 66 -9.40 7.57 20.56
CA LYS A 66 -8.05 8.10 20.34
C LYS A 66 -7.61 8.02 18.88
N LYS A 67 -7.86 6.91 18.19
CA LYS A 67 -7.37 6.69 16.82
C LYS A 67 -8.18 5.65 16.04
N TRP A 68 -8.01 5.66 14.73
CA TRP A 68 -8.52 4.62 13.85
C TRP A 68 -7.46 3.54 13.63
N TYR A 69 -7.75 2.32 14.09
CA TYR A 69 -6.87 1.18 13.88
C TYR A 69 -7.30 0.42 12.62
N ILE A 70 -6.61 0.69 11.51
CA ILE A 70 -6.83 0.05 10.21
C ILE A 70 -6.30 -1.39 10.28
N LYS A 71 -7.20 -2.38 10.23
CA LYS A 71 -6.89 -3.81 10.20
C LYS A 71 -6.63 -4.31 8.78
N GLU A 72 -7.47 -3.87 7.86
CA GLU A 72 -7.45 -4.28 6.46
C GLU A 72 -7.73 -3.09 5.55
N VAL A 73 -7.32 -3.20 4.29
CA VAL A 73 -7.66 -2.23 3.25
C VAL A 73 -8.14 -2.94 1.99
N ARG A 74 -8.94 -2.24 1.18
CA ARG A 74 -9.31 -2.69 -0.17
C ARG A 74 -9.22 -1.52 -1.15
N LEU A 75 -8.98 -1.81 -2.43
CA LEU A 75 -9.03 -0.79 -3.47
C LEU A 75 -10.46 -0.28 -3.68
N THR A 76 -10.59 1.03 -3.85
CA THR A 76 -11.80 1.65 -4.41
C THR A 76 -11.83 1.47 -5.93
N PRO A 77 -12.95 1.78 -6.62
CA PRO A 77 -12.97 1.82 -8.08
C PRO A 77 -11.92 2.77 -8.67
N LEU A 78 -11.69 3.93 -8.03
CA LEU A 78 -10.63 4.85 -8.42
C LEU A 78 -9.25 4.23 -8.21
N GLY A 79 -9.01 3.66 -7.02
CA GLY A 79 -7.77 2.95 -6.68
C GLY A 79 -7.44 1.86 -7.69
N ARG A 80 -8.42 1.04 -8.06
CA ARG A 80 -8.23 -0.04 -9.05
C ARG A 80 -7.78 0.49 -10.41
N ARG A 81 -8.38 1.58 -10.91
CA ARG A 81 -7.97 2.21 -12.19
C ARG A 81 -6.54 2.73 -12.10
N VAL A 82 -6.19 3.39 -10.99
CA VAL A 82 -4.84 3.92 -10.77
C VAL A 82 -3.80 2.81 -10.64
N SER A 83 -4.07 1.76 -9.85
CA SER A 83 -3.18 0.62 -9.69
C SER A 83 -2.92 -0.11 -11.01
N LYS A 84 -3.94 -0.28 -11.87
CA LYS A 84 -3.77 -0.86 -13.21
C LYS A 84 -2.82 -0.05 -14.08
N LYS A 85 -2.94 1.29 -14.06
CA LYS A 85 -2.02 2.18 -14.77
C LYS A 85 -0.59 2.03 -14.24
N LEU A 86 -0.42 2.03 -12.93
CA LEU A 86 0.89 1.84 -12.28
C LEU A 86 1.53 0.50 -12.64
N GLN A 87 0.75 -0.59 -12.68
CA GLN A 87 1.24 -1.91 -13.08
C GLN A 87 1.70 -1.90 -14.55
N GLY A 88 0.93 -1.26 -15.44
CA GLY A 88 1.31 -1.13 -16.85
C GLY A 88 2.53 -0.23 -17.06
N GLU A 89 2.68 0.86 -16.29
CA GLU A 89 3.89 1.69 -16.28
C GLU A 89 5.11 0.90 -15.77
N GLN A 90 4.91 0.07 -14.73
CA GLN A 90 5.97 -0.79 -14.21
C GLN A 90 6.42 -1.86 -15.22
N GLN A 91 5.48 -2.43 -15.99
CA GLN A 91 5.82 -3.40 -17.05
C GLN A 91 6.52 -2.77 -18.25
N LYS A 92 6.31 -1.47 -18.51
CA LYS A 92 6.99 -0.72 -19.59
C LYS A 92 8.42 -0.32 -19.24
N LEU A 93 8.78 -0.32 -17.97
CA LEU A 93 10.17 -0.12 -17.56
C LEU A 93 10.91 -1.45 -17.80
N PRO A 94 11.94 -1.49 -18.67
CA PRO A 94 12.72 -2.69 -18.84
C PRO A 94 13.35 -3.07 -17.51
N TYR A 95 13.32 -4.37 -17.22
CA TYR A 95 13.94 -5.03 -16.08
C TYR A 95 15.47 -4.95 -16.20
N ASN A 96 16.06 -3.75 -16.14
CA ASN A 96 17.51 -3.59 -16.11
C ASN A 96 17.98 -3.46 -14.66
N TYR A 97 18.01 -4.62 -13.99
CA TYR A 97 19.00 -4.93 -12.98
C TYR A 97 19.41 -6.38 -13.22
N ALA A 98 20.42 -6.55 -14.08
CA ALA A 98 21.24 -7.75 -14.07
C ALA A 98 22.28 -7.60 -12.95
N PRO A 99 22.60 -8.65 -12.19
CA PRO A 99 23.82 -8.68 -11.39
C PRO A 99 25.08 -8.63 -12.27
#